data_AF-A0A3A9ULC6-F1
#
_entry.id   AF-A0A3A9ULC6-F1
#
_cell.length_a   1.000
_cell.length_b   1.000
_cell.length_c   1.000
_cell.angle_alpha   90.00
_cell.angle_beta   90.00
_cell.angle_gamma   90.00
#
_symmetry.space_group_name_H-M   'P 1'
#
loop_
_entity.id
_entity.type
_entity.pdbx_description
1 polymer ?
#
loop_
_entity_poly.entity_id
_entity_poly.type
_entity_poly.pdbx_seq_one_letter_code
_entity_poly.pdbx_strand_id
1 'polypeptide(L)'
;MNSNLTQAELAALQSPLSNDCRVLYLLGLRPDANSATTSSAPIDYKQLLNLLNGDDKEAPYQRGRQVNSLVRQLEQVGLVALPLELDLDHTINGKTLLLPLLSEPQSDFEQLHARHSAMSPNWTPNKALFEEMASLLGIIDKTFDDNEVGEFIAYWLGRPSSVFSEFQWTQKFANNIKRKRLASGYAPTKVVGTQQVKVAAGIEADDNARKLVEKYAATKKS
;
A
#
# COMPACT_ATOMS: atom_id res chain seq x y z
N MET A 1 -15.30 13.11 -14.87
CA MET A 1 -14.60 13.80 -13.77
C MET A 1 -14.94 13.09 -12.48
N ASN A 2 -14.13 12.09 -12.07
CA ASN A 2 -14.22 11.54 -10.71
C ASN A 2 -13.40 12.48 -9.82
N SER A 3 -14.11 13.39 -9.16
CA SER A 3 -13.56 14.58 -8.50
C SER A 3 -13.18 14.36 -7.03
N ASN A 4 -12.91 13.13 -6.60
CA ASN A 4 -12.53 12.85 -5.22
C ASN A 4 -11.03 12.53 -5.14
N LEU A 5 -10.35 13.22 -4.23
CA LEU A 5 -8.98 12.90 -3.82
C LEU A 5 -8.99 11.61 -3.00
N THR A 6 -7.99 10.75 -3.17
CA THR A 6 -7.80 9.62 -2.26
C THR A 6 -7.39 10.11 -0.88
N GLN A 7 -7.54 9.28 0.15
CA GLN A 7 -7.11 9.66 1.50
C GLN A 7 -5.59 9.90 1.55
N ALA A 8 -4.82 9.15 0.77
CA ALA A 8 -3.37 9.31 0.65
C ALA A 8 -2.99 10.63 -0.05
N GLU A 9 -3.67 10.99 -1.14
CA GLU A 9 -3.48 12.30 -1.79
C GLU A 9 -3.75 13.45 -0.83
N LEU A 10 -4.88 13.38 -0.10
CA LEU A 10 -5.29 14.42 0.83
C LEU A 10 -4.27 14.58 1.97
N ALA A 11 -3.80 13.47 2.55
CA ALA A 11 -2.76 13.49 3.57
C ALA A 11 -1.45 14.12 3.07
N ALA A 12 -1.01 13.77 1.85
CA ALA A 12 0.20 14.33 1.27
C ALA A 12 0.04 15.83 0.95
N LEU A 13 -1.12 16.28 0.48
CA LEU A 13 -1.42 17.70 0.24
C LEU A 13 -1.48 18.53 1.52
N GLN A 14 -1.81 17.91 2.65
CA GLN A 14 -1.81 18.55 3.98
C GLN A 14 -0.42 18.65 4.62
N SER A 15 0.60 17.99 4.03
CA SER A 15 1.99 18.14 4.47
C SER A 15 2.56 19.55 4.20
N PRO A 16 3.73 19.92 4.75
CA PRO A 16 4.37 21.22 4.53
C PRO A 16 4.84 21.48 3.07
N LEU A 17 3.90 21.66 2.14
CA LEU A 17 4.12 22.07 0.76
C LEU A 17 3.83 23.57 0.55
N SER A 18 4.43 24.18 -0.47
CA SER A 18 4.02 25.50 -0.93
C SER A 18 2.62 25.46 -1.56
N ASN A 19 1.89 26.58 -1.52
CA ASN A 19 0.59 26.68 -2.19
C ASN A 19 0.71 26.46 -3.70
N ASP A 20 1.79 26.94 -4.31
CA ASP A 20 2.06 26.76 -5.73
C ASP A 20 2.26 25.28 -6.11
N CYS A 21 2.85 24.47 -5.22
CA CYS A 21 2.89 23.01 -5.41
C CYS A 21 1.48 22.40 -5.40
N ARG A 22 0.61 22.84 -4.48
CA ARG A 22 -0.78 22.37 -4.42
C ARG A 22 -1.55 22.76 -5.69
N VAL A 23 -1.36 23.99 -6.17
CA VAL A 23 -1.95 24.49 -7.42
C VAL A 23 -1.45 23.66 -8.61
N LEU A 24 -0.13 23.49 -8.72
CA LEU A 24 0.49 22.68 -9.78
C LEU A 24 -0.09 21.27 -9.82
N TYR A 25 -0.17 20.60 -8.66
CA TYR A 25 -0.70 19.25 -8.58
C TYR A 25 -2.19 19.20 -8.91
N LEU A 26 -3.03 19.94 -8.16
CA LEU A 26 -4.49 19.83 -8.22
C LEU A 26 -5.09 20.33 -9.53
N LEU A 27 -4.52 21.39 -10.11
CA LEU A 27 -5.06 22.06 -11.30
C LEU A 27 -4.22 21.83 -12.56
N GLY A 28 -2.93 21.50 -12.41
CA GLY A 28 -2.01 21.35 -13.55
C GLY A 28 -1.72 19.91 -13.96
N LEU A 29 -1.57 18.99 -12.99
CA LEU A 29 -1.13 17.61 -13.27
C LEU A 29 -2.25 16.60 -13.15
N ARG A 30 -3.02 16.68 -12.07
CA ARG A 30 -4.04 15.70 -11.70
C ARG A 30 -5.26 15.64 -12.63
N PRO A 31 -5.84 16.76 -13.12
CA PRO A 31 -7.13 16.73 -13.82
C PRO A 31 -7.17 15.83 -15.05
N ASP A 32 -6.06 15.80 -15.81
CA ASP A 32 -5.95 15.06 -17.07
C ASP A 32 -5.17 13.74 -16.92
N ALA A 33 -4.89 13.33 -15.69
CA ALA A 33 -4.16 12.11 -15.42
C ALA A 33 -5.01 10.85 -15.60
N ASN A 34 -4.39 9.79 -16.10
CA ASN A 34 -5.02 8.51 -16.33
C ASN A 34 -5.08 7.71 -15.02
N SER A 35 -6.28 7.49 -14.49
CA SER A 35 -6.46 6.81 -13.20
C SER A 35 -6.03 5.34 -13.17
N ALA A 36 -5.98 4.65 -14.31
CA ALA A 36 -5.58 3.25 -14.38
C ALA A 36 -4.06 3.09 -14.40
N THR A 37 -3.35 4.01 -15.04
CA THR A 37 -1.88 3.98 -15.19
C THR A 37 -1.15 4.93 -14.26
N THR A 38 -1.89 5.75 -13.51
CA THR A 38 -1.41 6.88 -12.69
C THR A 38 -0.59 7.94 -13.45
N SER A 39 -0.57 7.87 -14.78
CA SER A 39 0.27 8.73 -15.61
C SER A 39 -0.38 10.09 -15.86
N SER A 40 0.38 11.17 -15.75
CA SER A 40 -0.06 12.51 -16.13
C SER A 40 -0.19 12.66 -17.65
N ALA A 41 -0.90 13.69 -18.10
CA ALA A 41 -0.69 14.20 -19.45
C ALA A 41 0.77 14.68 -19.63
N PRO A 42 1.31 14.74 -20.87
CA PRO A 42 2.61 15.33 -21.13
C PRO A 42 2.68 16.76 -20.60
N ILE A 43 3.76 17.08 -19.88
CA ILE A 43 3.97 18.39 -19.28
C ILE A 43 4.04 19.48 -20.36
N ASP A 44 3.22 20.52 -20.24
CA ASP A 44 3.33 21.74 -21.03
C ASP A 44 3.74 22.91 -20.13
N TYR A 45 5.01 23.31 -20.20
CA TYR A 45 5.52 24.43 -19.41
C TYR A 45 4.77 25.72 -19.69
N LYS A 46 4.34 26.01 -20.92
CA LYS A 46 3.64 27.26 -21.22
C LYS A 46 2.29 27.28 -20.50
N GLN A 47 1.55 26.17 -20.54
CA GLN A 47 0.29 26.05 -19.83
C GLN A 47 0.49 26.13 -18.31
N LEU A 48 1.48 25.43 -17.76
CA LEU A 48 1.75 25.42 -16.32
C LEU A 48 2.25 26.76 -15.79
N LEU A 49 3.09 27.48 -16.54
CA LEU A 49 3.55 28.82 -16.15
C LEU A 49 2.37 29.81 -16.15
N ASN A 50 1.48 29.74 -17.14
CA ASN A 50 0.26 30.55 -17.16
C ASN A 50 -0.65 30.24 -15.96
N LEU A 51 -0.82 28.96 -15.63
CA LEU A 51 -1.58 28.52 -14.46
C LEU A 51 -0.99 29.05 -13.15
N LEU A 52 0.33 28.92 -12.97
CA LEU A 52 1.02 29.31 -11.75
C LEU A 52 1.07 30.83 -11.53
N ASN A 53 1.20 31.60 -12.61
CA ASN A 53 1.19 33.07 -12.52
C ASN A 53 -0.23 33.63 -12.40
N GLY A 54 -1.25 32.95 -12.93
CA GLY A 54 -2.61 33.47 -12.94
C GLY A 54 -2.70 34.85 -13.62
N ASP A 55 -3.28 35.82 -12.94
CA ASP A 55 -3.38 37.22 -13.35
C ASP A 55 -2.31 38.13 -12.70
N ASP A 56 -1.31 37.56 -12.03
CA ASP A 56 -0.24 38.30 -11.38
C ASP A 56 0.63 39.03 -12.42
N LYS A 57 0.72 40.35 -12.26
CA LYS A 57 1.49 41.23 -13.15
C LYS A 57 3.00 41.04 -12.98
N GLU A 58 3.46 40.57 -11.83
CA GLU A 58 4.88 40.33 -11.58
C GLU A 58 5.38 39.04 -12.23
N ALA A 59 4.46 38.10 -12.53
CA ALA A 59 4.74 36.82 -13.18
C ALA A 59 5.98 36.11 -12.59
N PRO A 60 5.93 35.66 -11.33
CA PRO A 60 7.08 35.10 -10.61
C PRO A 60 7.68 33.85 -11.27
N TYR A 61 6.89 33.10 -12.03
CA TYR A 61 7.31 31.92 -12.77
C TYR A 61 7.52 32.23 -14.26
N GLN A 62 8.77 32.23 -14.71
CA GLN A 62 9.13 32.60 -16.09
C GLN A 62 9.85 31.48 -16.86
N ARG A 63 10.37 30.47 -16.14
CA ARG A 63 11.20 29.42 -16.72
C ARG A 63 10.72 28.04 -16.27
N GLY A 64 10.75 27.06 -17.19
CA GLY A 64 10.39 25.67 -16.90
C GLY A 64 11.16 25.05 -15.73
N ARG A 65 12.43 25.45 -15.51
CA ARG A 65 13.20 25.01 -14.35
C ARG A 65 12.54 25.34 -12.99
N GLN A 66 11.75 26.41 -12.91
CA GLN A 66 11.02 26.76 -11.69
C GLN A 66 9.85 25.79 -11.47
N VAL A 67 9.20 25.33 -12.55
CA VAL A 67 8.22 24.23 -12.50
C VAL A 67 8.91 22.95 -12.01
N ASN A 68 10.11 22.62 -12.51
CA ASN A 68 10.87 21.46 -12.03
C ASN A 68 11.16 21.55 -10.52
N SER A 69 11.46 22.73 -9.98
CA SER A 69 11.65 22.93 -8.53
C SER A 69 10.38 22.66 -7.71
N LEU A 70 9.20 22.95 -8.25
CA LEU A 70 7.92 22.58 -7.62
C LEU A 70 7.66 21.07 -7.74
N VAL A 71 7.94 20.47 -8.91
CA VAL A 71 7.81 19.02 -9.10
C VAL A 71 8.72 18.25 -8.14
N ARG A 72 9.93 18.75 -7.86
CA ARG A 72 10.84 18.14 -6.87
C ARG A 72 10.26 18.14 -5.46
N GLN A 73 9.51 19.17 -5.07
CA GLN A 73 8.81 19.19 -3.78
C GLN A 73 7.65 18.20 -3.76
N LEU A 74 6.91 18.08 -4.86
CA LEU A 74 5.84 17.09 -5.01
C LEU A 74 6.39 15.65 -4.96
N GLU A 75 7.57 15.42 -5.53
CA GLU A 75 8.28 14.14 -5.46
C GLU A 75 8.66 13.78 -4.02
N GLN A 76 9.18 14.74 -3.25
CA GLN A 76 9.57 14.52 -1.85
C GLN A 76 8.43 14.05 -0.95
N VAL A 77 7.19 14.44 -1.26
CA VAL A 77 5.99 14.03 -0.51
C VAL A 77 5.24 12.87 -1.17
N GLY A 78 5.78 12.30 -2.26
CA GLY A 78 5.22 11.14 -2.95
C GLY A 78 3.99 11.43 -3.81
N LEU A 79 3.60 12.70 -4.00
CA LEU A 79 2.50 13.07 -4.90
C LEU A 79 2.89 12.87 -6.37
N VAL A 80 4.17 13.01 -6.69
CA VAL A 80 4.73 12.75 -8.02
C VAL A 80 5.84 11.71 -7.92
N ALA A 81 5.98 10.87 -8.94
CA ALA A 81 7.17 10.06 -9.15
C ALA A 81 7.71 10.23 -10.58
N LEU A 82 9.03 10.18 -10.73
CA LEU A 82 9.72 10.29 -12.00
C LEU A 82 9.91 8.90 -12.62
N PRO A 83 9.69 8.73 -13.95
CA PRO A 83 10.18 7.55 -14.67
C PRO A 83 11.70 7.42 -14.54
N LEU A 84 12.23 6.19 -14.58
CA LEU A 84 13.67 5.90 -14.36
C LEU A 84 14.65 6.72 -15.22
N GLU A 85 14.24 7.07 -16.44
CA GLU A 85 15.08 7.80 -17.40
C GLU A 85 14.94 9.33 -17.30
N LEU A 86 14.10 9.82 -16.39
CA LEU A 86 13.78 11.24 -16.26
C LEU A 86 14.45 11.84 -15.03
N ASP A 87 15.15 12.95 -15.23
CA ASP A 87 15.66 13.78 -14.14
C ASP A 87 15.04 15.20 -14.20
N LEU A 88 15.08 15.91 -13.08
CA LEU A 88 14.56 17.27 -12.96
C LEU A 88 15.62 18.35 -13.21
N ASP A 89 16.86 17.96 -13.51
CA ASP A 89 17.95 18.88 -13.84
C ASP A 89 17.88 19.30 -15.31
N HIS A 90 17.24 18.48 -16.15
CA HIS A 90 16.92 18.75 -17.55
C HIS A 90 15.46 19.15 -17.77
N THR A 91 15.13 19.51 -19.01
CA THR A 91 13.75 19.81 -19.40
C THR A 91 12.89 18.54 -19.32
N ILE A 92 11.75 18.65 -18.63
CA ILE A 92 10.70 17.64 -18.61
C ILE A 92 9.51 18.04 -19.48
N ASN A 93 9.62 19.10 -20.27
CA ASN A 93 8.57 19.52 -21.20
C ASN A 93 8.27 18.40 -22.21
N GLY A 94 7.00 18.10 -22.42
CA GLY A 94 6.51 17.00 -23.26
C GLY A 94 6.71 15.61 -22.65
N LYS A 95 7.20 15.49 -21.41
CA LYS A 95 7.37 14.22 -20.70
C LYS A 95 6.18 13.95 -19.80
N THR A 96 5.97 12.69 -19.46
CA THR A 96 4.91 12.24 -18.56
C THR A 96 5.49 11.93 -17.18
N LEU A 97 4.74 12.29 -16.14
CA LEU A 97 5.05 11.98 -14.75
C LEU A 97 4.08 10.92 -14.21
N LEU A 98 4.44 10.26 -13.11
CA LEU A 98 3.55 9.37 -12.38
C LEU A 98 2.94 10.11 -11.19
N LEU A 99 1.67 9.83 -10.88
CA LEU A 99 0.91 10.37 -9.75
C LEU A 99 0.45 9.20 -8.86
N PRO A 100 1.37 8.61 -8.06
CA PRO A 100 1.17 7.29 -7.47
C PRO A 100 -0.04 7.18 -6.54
N LEU A 101 -0.43 8.30 -5.92
CA LEU A 101 -1.50 8.34 -4.92
C LEU A 101 -2.90 8.49 -5.54
N LEU A 102 -2.99 8.68 -6.87
CA LEU A 102 -4.25 8.91 -7.58
C LEU A 102 -5.20 7.71 -7.51
N SER A 103 -4.66 6.51 -7.38
CA SER A 103 -5.40 5.29 -7.07
C SER A 103 -5.04 4.83 -5.67
N GLU A 104 -6.03 4.54 -4.83
CA GLU A 104 -5.77 3.74 -3.64
C GLU A 104 -5.32 2.35 -4.12
N PRO A 105 -4.33 1.72 -3.44
CA PRO A 105 -4.04 0.33 -3.71
C PRO A 105 -5.33 -0.44 -3.45
N GLN A 106 -5.97 -0.86 -4.53
CA GLN A 106 -7.22 -1.58 -4.46
C GLN A 106 -6.91 -2.83 -3.63
N SER A 107 -7.45 -2.90 -2.41
CA SER A 107 -7.32 -4.13 -1.65
C SER A 107 -8.07 -5.18 -2.45
N ASP A 108 -7.34 -6.18 -2.97
CA ASP A 108 -7.92 -7.33 -3.69
C ASP A 108 -9.04 -8.00 -2.87
N PHE A 109 -9.11 -7.72 -1.56
CA PHE A 109 -10.09 -8.25 -0.62
C PHE A 109 -11.43 -7.51 -0.59
N GLU A 110 -11.57 -6.31 -1.17
CA GLU A 110 -12.86 -5.60 -1.21
C GLU A 110 -13.95 -6.44 -1.88
N GLN A 111 -13.61 -7.14 -2.97
CA GLN A 111 -14.52 -8.02 -3.68
C GLN A 111 -14.96 -9.22 -2.81
N LEU A 112 -14.14 -9.64 -1.83
CA LEU A 112 -14.45 -10.74 -0.93
C LEU A 112 -15.53 -10.41 0.10
N HIS A 113 -15.89 -9.13 0.26
CA HIS A 113 -17.04 -8.70 1.05
C HIS A 113 -18.36 -8.75 0.26
N ALA A 114 -18.31 -8.74 -1.07
CA ALA A 114 -19.49 -8.52 -1.90
C ALA A 114 -20.45 -9.73 -1.95
N ARG A 115 -19.91 -10.95 -1.89
CA ARG A 115 -20.71 -12.19 -2.02
C ARG A 115 -20.79 -12.92 -0.70
N HIS A 116 -22.02 -13.22 -0.28
CA HIS A 116 -22.29 -14.03 0.90
C HIS A 116 -22.77 -15.42 0.47
N SER A 117 -22.21 -16.45 1.11
CA SER A 117 -22.59 -17.84 0.84
C SER A 117 -22.57 -18.67 2.13
N ALA A 118 -23.39 -19.72 2.16
CA ALA A 118 -23.28 -20.75 3.18
C ALA A 118 -21.98 -21.56 2.98
N MET A 119 -21.51 -22.21 4.04
CA MET A 119 -20.35 -23.09 3.96
C MET A 119 -20.59 -24.20 2.93
N SER A 120 -19.56 -24.54 2.14
CA SER A 120 -19.61 -25.63 1.17
C SER A 120 -18.52 -26.67 1.42
N PRO A 121 -18.71 -27.95 1.01
CA PRO A 121 -17.69 -28.99 1.17
C PRO A 121 -16.36 -28.69 0.46
N ASN A 122 -16.40 -27.85 -0.58
CA ASN A 122 -15.24 -27.51 -1.40
C ASN A 122 -14.66 -26.13 -1.05
N TRP A 123 -15.12 -25.53 0.06
CA TRP A 123 -14.64 -24.23 0.48
C TRP A 123 -13.16 -24.32 0.87
N THR A 124 -12.39 -23.30 0.51
CA THR A 124 -10.99 -23.15 0.93
C THR A 124 -10.74 -21.69 1.26
N PRO A 125 -10.02 -21.36 2.34
CA PRO A 125 -9.73 -19.96 2.67
C PRO A 125 -8.91 -19.31 1.56
N ASN A 126 -9.18 -18.03 1.29
CA ASN A 126 -8.30 -17.23 0.46
C ASN A 126 -6.93 -17.10 1.13
N LYS A 127 -5.88 -17.63 0.50
CA LYS A 127 -4.53 -17.73 1.09
C LYS A 127 -3.93 -16.36 1.42
N ALA A 128 -4.01 -15.41 0.50
CA ALA A 128 -3.45 -14.07 0.70
C ALA A 128 -4.16 -13.35 1.86
N LEU A 129 -5.49 -13.45 1.92
CA LEU A 129 -6.27 -12.89 3.02
C LEU A 129 -5.96 -13.60 4.35
N PHE A 130 -5.80 -14.93 4.33
CA PHE A 130 -5.45 -15.69 5.53
C PHE A 130 -4.10 -15.23 6.10
N GLU A 131 -3.08 -15.05 5.26
CA GLU A 131 -1.76 -14.58 5.69
C GLU A 131 -1.82 -13.17 6.31
N GLU A 132 -2.63 -12.28 5.74
CA GLU A 132 -2.85 -10.95 6.30
C GLU A 132 -3.57 -11.04 7.67
N MET A 133 -4.68 -11.77 7.73
CA MET A 133 -5.43 -11.98 8.98
C MET A 133 -4.55 -12.65 10.05
N ALA A 134 -3.73 -13.62 9.66
CA ALA A 134 -2.78 -14.28 10.55
C ALA A 134 -1.75 -13.29 11.11
N SER A 135 -1.22 -12.40 10.26
CA SER A 135 -0.31 -11.33 10.68
C SER A 135 -0.96 -10.40 11.71
N LEU A 136 -2.18 -9.93 11.43
CA LEU A 136 -2.94 -9.05 12.33
C LEU A 136 -3.31 -9.75 13.65
N LEU A 137 -3.58 -11.04 13.60
CA LEU A 137 -3.91 -11.85 14.78
C LEU A 137 -2.67 -12.27 15.59
N GLY A 138 -1.46 -11.96 15.14
CA GLY A 138 -0.20 -12.35 15.79
C GLY A 138 0.13 -13.83 15.65
N ILE A 139 -0.39 -14.48 14.61
CA ILE A 139 -0.12 -15.88 14.29
C ILE A 139 1.23 -15.95 13.56
N ILE A 140 2.25 -16.54 14.21
CA ILE A 140 3.62 -16.61 13.69
C ILE A 140 3.73 -17.60 12.51
N ASP A 141 3.16 -18.80 12.66
CA ASP A 141 3.15 -19.79 11.59
C ASP A 141 1.95 -19.57 10.66
N LYS A 142 2.14 -19.11 9.43
CA LYS A 142 1.01 -18.79 8.54
C LYS A 142 0.60 -19.97 7.64
N THR A 143 0.96 -21.19 8.01
CA THR A 143 0.56 -22.39 7.28
C THR A 143 -0.70 -23.01 7.88
N PHE A 144 -1.47 -23.71 7.05
CA PHE A 144 -2.58 -24.54 7.49
C PHE A 144 -2.63 -25.79 6.61
N ASP A 145 -3.16 -26.88 7.14
CA ASP A 145 -3.29 -28.15 6.41
C ASP A 145 -4.75 -28.48 6.05
N ASP A 146 -4.92 -29.52 5.23
CA ASP A 146 -6.24 -29.95 4.76
C ASP A 146 -7.13 -30.49 5.89
N ASN A 147 -6.55 -31.00 6.99
CA ASN A 147 -7.32 -31.46 8.14
C ASN A 147 -7.93 -30.28 8.89
N GLU A 148 -7.17 -29.20 9.06
CA GLU A 148 -7.64 -27.97 9.69
C GLU A 148 -8.79 -27.32 8.90
N VAL A 149 -8.69 -27.31 7.57
CA VAL A 149 -9.76 -26.85 6.67
C VAL A 149 -10.97 -27.78 6.77
N GLY A 150 -10.76 -29.10 6.69
CA GLY A 150 -11.84 -30.09 6.77
C GLY A 150 -12.62 -30.03 8.08
N GLU A 151 -11.95 -29.89 9.22
CA GLU A 151 -12.61 -29.74 10.53
C GLU A 151 -13.45 -28.46 10.59
N PHE A 152 -12.93 -27.35 10.03
CA PHE A 152 -13.65 -26.09 9.98
C PHE A 152 -14.90 -26.19 9.10
N ILE A 153 -14.79 -26.80 7.92
CA ILE A 153 -15.93 -27.06 7.03
C ILE A 153 -16.97 -27.91 7.74
N ALA A 154 -16.57 -29.03 8.36
CA ALA A 154 -17.49 -29.93 9.06
C ALA A 154 -18.26 -29.23 10.18
N TYR A 155 -17.58 -28.39 10.98
CA TYR A 155 -18.21 -27.61 12.03
C TYR A 155 -19.29 -26.65 11.49
N TRP A 156 -19.02 -25.98 10.36
CA TRP A 156 -19.95 -25.01 9.78
C TRP A 156 -21.02 -25.61 8.87
N LEU A 157 -20.78 -26.77 8.25
CA LEU A 157 -21.81 -27.53 7.56
C LEU A 157 -22.93 -27.99 8.52
N GLY A 158 -22.60 -28.24 9.79
CA GLY A 158 -23.60 -28.47 10.84
C GLY A 158 -24.45 -27.24 11.20
N ARG A 159 -24.17 -26.07 10.60
CA ARG A 159 -24.84 -24.78 10.88
C ARG A 159 -25.26 -24.08 9.59
N PRO A 160 -26.16 -24.67 8.78
CA PRO A 160 -26.49 -24.19 7.43
C PRO A 160 -27.13 -22.79 7.38
N SER A 161 -27.65 -22.27 8.50
CA SER A 161 -28.14 -20.89 8.60
C SER A 161 -27.03 -19.83 8.62
N SER A 162 -25.77 -20.25 8.75
CA SER A 162 -24.62 -19.35 8.77
C SER A 162 -24.21 -18.98 7.34
N VAL A 163 -24.50 -17.75 6.95
CA VAL A 163 -24.18 -17.18 5.64
C VAL A 163 -23.24 -16.01 5.84
N PHE A 164 -22.04 -16.10 5.31
CA PHE A 164 -20.98 -15.10 5.48
C PHE A 164 -20.29 -14.83 4.15
N SER A 165 -19.60 -13.70 4.07
CA SER A 165 -18.74 -13.40 2.93
C SER A 165 -17.46 -14.24 2.96
N GLU A 166 -16.78 -14.35 1.81
CA GLU A 166 -15.49 -15.07 1.73
C GLU A 166 -14.46 -14.45 2.69
N PHE A 167 -14.50 -13.11 2.83
CA PHE A 167 -13.70 -12.41 3.82
C PHE A 167 -13.98 -12.89 5.25
N GLN A 168 -15.27 -12.91 5.62
CA GLN A 168 -15.70 -13.31 6.96
C GLN A 168 -15.42 -14.79 7.24
N TRP A 169 -15.54 -15.66 6.24
CA TRP A 169 -15.18 -17.08 6.36
C TRP A 169 -13.69 -17.25 6.63
N THR A 170 -12.85 -16.58 5.84
CA THR A 170 -11.39 -16.61 6.02
C THR A 170 -10.97 -16.01 7.37
N GLN A 171 -11.61 -14.92 7.80
CA GLN A 171 -11.37 -14.33 9.12
C GLN A 171 -11.77 -15.27 10.27
N LYS A 172 -12.91 -15.95 10.16
CA LYS A 172 -13.34 -16.96 11.15
C LYS A 172 -12.38 -18.15 11.19
N PHE A 173 -11.88 -18.58 10.03
CA PHE A 173 -10.88 -19.63 9.92
C PHE A 173 -9.57 -19.23 10.61
N ALA A 174 -9.03 -18.04 10.33
CA ALA A 174 -7.83 -17.53 10.99
C ALA A 174 -7.97 -17.48 12.53
N ASN A 175 -9.14 -17.05 13.02
CA ASN A 175 -9.44 -17.09 14.46
C ASN A 175 -9.52 -18.51 15.03
N ASN A 176 -10.06 -19.47 14.27
CA ASN A 176 -10.08 -20.88 14.67
C ASN A 176 -8.66 -21.44 14.82
N ILE A 177 -7.79 -21.18 13.83
CA ILE A 177 -6.38 -21.58 13.85
C ILE A 177 -5.67 -20.96 15.06
N LYS A 178 -5.87 -19.66 15.33
CA LYS A 178 -5.31 -19.01 16.54
C LYS A 178 -5.69 -19.77 17.81
N ARG A 179 -6.97 -20.08 17.98
CA ARG A 179 -7.49 -20.77 19.17
C ARG A 179 -6.90 -22.18 19.31
N LYS A 180 -6.86 -22.95 18.22
CA LYS A 180 -6.28 -24.30 18.20
C LYS A 180 -4.82 -24.30 18.63
N ARG A 181 -4.04 -23.33 18.15
CA ARG A 181 -2.61 -23.24 18.47
C ARG A 181 -2.33 -22.79 19.89
N LEU A 182 -3.12 -21.84 20.40
CA LEU A 182 -3.08 -21.46 21.81
C LEU A 182 -3.46 -22.64 22.72
N ALA A 183 -4.48 -23.42 22.35
CA ALA A 183 -4.95 -24.56 23.14
C ALA A 183 -3.97 -25.76 23.12
N SER A 184 -3.28 -25.98 22.01
CA SER A 184 -2.30 -27.07 21.86
C SER A 184 -0.91 -26.75 22.43
N GLY A 185 -0.70 -25.55 22.97
CA GLY A 185 0.63 -25.10 23.43
C GLY A 185 1.63 -25.01 22.28
N TYR A 186 1.14 -24.69 21.07
CA TYR A 186 1.92 -24.70 19.84
C TYR A 186 3.16 -23.81 19.97
N ALA A 187 4.34 -24.42 19.87
CA ALA A 187 5.60 -23.70 19.71
C ALA A 187 5.81 -23.46 18.22
N PRO A 188 5.80 -22.20 17.73
CA PRO A 188 5.95 -21.93 16.32
C PRO A 188 7.28 -22.48 15.82
N THR A 189 7.25 -23.22 14.72
CA THR A 189 8.46 -23.71 14.05
C THR A 189 8.62 -23.03 12.70
N LYS A 190 9.84 -22.62 12.37
CA LYS A 190 10.21 -22.09 11.06
C LYS A 190 11.17 -23.06 10.42
N VAL A 191 10.91 -23.42 9.17
CA VAL A 191 11.81 -24.28 8.39
C VAL A 191 12.93 -23.39 7.86
N VAL A 192 14.17 -23.65 8.27
CA VAL A 192 15.37 -23.01 7.74
C VAL A 192 16.18 -24.07 7.02
N GLY A 193 16.18 -24.03 5.68
CA GLY A 193 16.76 -25.10 4.85
C GLY A 193 15.97 -26.41 4.99
N THR A 194 16.62 -27.46 5.50
CA THR A 194 15.99 -28.77 5.78
C THR A 194 15.62 -28.98 7.25
N GLN A 195 15.86 -28.01 8.14
CA GLN A 195 15.67 -28.16 9.58
C GLN A 195 14.46 -27.34 10.09
N GLN A 196 13.61 -27.97 10.91
CA GLN A 196 12.56 -27.29 11.66
C GLN A 196 13.17 -26.69 12.95
N VAL A 197 13.17 -25.37 13.07
CA VAL A 197 13.69 -24.64 14.24
C VAL A 197 12.53 -24.03 15.02
N LYS A 198 12.47 -24.22 16.33
CA LYS A 198 11.50 -23.54 17.20
C LYS A 198 11.80 -22.03 17.22
N VAL A 199 10.84 -21.22 16.82
CA VAL A 199 10.91 -19.76 16.88
C VAL A 199 10.48 -19.34 18.27
N ALA A 200 11.37 -18.71 19.04
CA ALA A 200 10.95 -18.04 20.26
C ALA A 200 10.06 -16.85 19.89
N ALA A 201 9.02 -16.57 20.69
CA ALA A 201 8.18 -15.38 20.54
C ALA A 201 8.97 -14.11 20.89
N GLY A 202 9.97 -13.80 20.08
CA GLY A 202 10.63 -12.51 20.02
C GLY A 202 10.08 -11.78 18.81
N ILE A 203 9.81 -10.49 18.98
CA ILE A 203 9.73 -9.56 17.86
C ILE A 203 11.09 -9.68 17.16
N GLU A 204 11.17 -10.46 16.08
CA GLU A 204 12.32 -10.44 15.18
C GLU A 204 12.31 -9.03 14.58
N ALA A 205 13.05 -8.12 15.23
CA ALA A 205 13.49 -6.91 14.56
C ALA A 205 14.20 -7.39 13.30
N ASP A 206 13.61 -7.01 12.15
CA ASP A 206 14.11 -7.25 10.82
C ASP A 206 15.65 -7.19 10.82
N ASP A 207 16.34 -8.17 10.22
CA ASP A 207 17.81 -8.17 10.16
C ASP A 207 18.34 -6.87 9.53
N ASN A 208 17.53 -6.18 8.71
CA ASN A 208 17.80 -4.81 8.27
C ASN A 208 17.78 -3.78 9.40
N ALA A 209 16.81 -3.85 10.33
CA ALA A 209 16.76 -2.98 11.51
C ALA A 209 17.99 -3.19 12.40
N ARG A 210 18.46 -4.44 12.57
CA ARG A 210 19.69 -4.73 13.32
C ARG A 210 20.94 -4.16 12.62
N LYS A 211 21.05 -4.36 11.30
CA LYS A 211 22.15 -3.78 10.49
C LYS A 211 22.13 -2.25 10.49
N LEU A 212 20.95 -1.62 10.49
CA LEU A 212 20.81 -0.17 10.61
C LEU A 212 21.31 0.33 11.97
N VAL A 213 20.91 -0.30 13.07
CA VAL A 213 21.36 0.08 14.42
C VAL A 213 22.88 -0.11 14.58
N GLU A 214 23.45 -1.20 14.08
CA GLU A 214 24.91 -1.43 14.09
C GLU A 214 25.66 -0.37 13.27
N LYS A 215 25.14 0.02 12.10
CA LYS A 215 25.73 1.06 11.25
C LYS A 215 25.75 2.43 11.95
N TYR A 216 24.70 2.80 12.68
CA TYR A 216 24.63 4.08 13.39
C TYR A 216 25.35 4.07 14.75
N ALA A 217 25.47 2.92 15.41
CA ALA A 217 26.24 2.77 16.64
C ALA A 217 27.76 2.89 16.39
N ALA A 218 28.25 2.40 15.25
CA ALA A 218 29.67 2.49 14.87
C ALA A 218 30.12 3.93 14.54
N THR A 219 29.22 4.78 14.00
CA THR A 219 29.53 6.18 13.67
C THR A 219 29.63 7.12 14.86
N LYS A 220 29.29 6.69 16.08
CA LYS A 220 29.31 7.54 17.29
C LYS A 220 30.62 7.47 18.10
N LYS A 221 31.65 6.79 17.58
CA LYS A 221 33.02 6.83 18.10
C LYS A 221 33.96 7.48 17.08
N SER A 222 33.88 8.80 16.98
CA SER A 222 35.01 9.69 16.66
C SER A 222 34.72 11.08 17.20
#